data_AF-A0A915XPD7-F1
#
_entry.id   AF-A0A915XPD7-F1
#
_cell.length_a   1.000
_cell.length_b   1.000
_cell.length_c   1.000
_cell.angle_alpha   90.00
_cell.angle_beta   90.00
_cell.angle_gamma   90.00
#
_symmetry.space_group_name_H-M   'P 1'
#
loop_
_entity.id
_entity.type
_entity.pdbx_description
1 polymer ?
#
loop_
_entity_poly.entity_id
_entity_poly.type
_entity_poly.pdbx_seq_one_letter_code
_entity_poly.pdbx_strand_id
1 'polypeptide(L)'
;MERKVAAQSSADKALHLLEVLSGEPAGMPLRDLARQAGLPAATAHRLLLVLRRRGFVRQEGEGGQYVLTLKLLDMSFRYLNGSELRLHAYPPLREYASRTSARAFVSLPAGEVTYVWGGQDVPAAMYTAYGKPMPGHCSLFYAEGQQRRLSCARLCAAGDVADSEAVVRRFGADGAADGYRLNCACAPVRDYRGQEVARVGVFSHGRGEGPLHDAHVPAAWDLARATSVRLGYLSAEVGPALPARREPVTQQ
;
A
#
# COMPACT_ATOMS: atom_id res chain seq x y z
N MET A 1 -6.01 42.51 5.79
CA MET A 1 -5.35 42.16 4.53
C MET A 1 -6.02 40.90 4.00
N GLU A 2 -7.09 41.07 3.22
CA GLU A 2 -7.90 39.97 2.71
C GLU A 2 -7.09 39.17 1.68
N ARG A 3 -6.91 37.86 1.92
CA ARG A 3 -6.35 36.94 0.93
C ARG A 3 -7.33 36.86 -0.24
N LYS A 4 -6.99 37.50 -1.36
CA LYS A 4 -7.67 37.33 -2.64
C LYS A 4 -7.57 35.85 -3.02
N VAL A 5 -8.67 35.10 -2.86
CA VAL A 5 -8.76 33.70 -3.29
C VAL A 5 -8.46 33.68 -4.78
N ALA A 6 -7.37 33.01 -5.18
CA ALA A 6 -7.00 32.90 -6.59
C ALA A 6 -8.17 32.28 -7.36
N ALA A 7 -8.60 32.94 -8.44
CA ALA A 7 -9.69 32.43 -9.25
C ALA A 7 -9.32 31.04 -9.78
N GLN A 8 -10.09 30.01 -9.40
CA GLN A 8 -9.85 28.63 -9.84
C GLN A 8 -9.76 28.58 -11.38
N SER A 9 -8.63 28.06 -11.87
CA SER A 9 -8.37 27.92 -13.29
C SER A 9 -9.30 26.88 -13.92
N SER A 10 -9.38 26.86 -15.25
CA SER A 10 -10.14 25.81 -15.95
C SER A 10 -9.55 24.41 -15.73
N ALA A 11 -8.26 24.30 -15.46
CA ALA A 11 -7.59 23.05 -15.12
C ALA A 11 -7.99 22.56 -13.71
N ASP A 12 -7.98 23.44 -12.71
CA ASP A 12 -8.39 23.10 -11.34
C ASP A 12 -9.83 22.56 -11.32
N LYS A 13 -10.73 23.24 -12.02
CA LYS A 13 -12.14 22.85 -12.13
C LYS A 13 -12.32 21.49 -12.82
N ALA A 14 -11.50 21.21 -13.83
CA ALA A 14 -11.55 19.94 -14.54
C ALA A 14 -11.06 18.77 -13.67
N LEU A 15 -9.97 18.96 -12.93
CA LEU A 15 -9.46 17.97 -11.99
C LEU A 15 -10.45 17.73 -10.85
N HIS A 16 -11.04 18.79 -10.32
CA HIS A 16 -12.03 18.69 -9.26
C HIS A 16 -13.29 17.88 -9.69
N LEU A 17 -13.75 18.03 -10.94
CA LEU A 17 -14.83 17.19 -11.48
C LEU A 17 -14.47 15.69 -11.50
N LEU A 18 -13.21 15.35 -11.78
CA LEU A 18 -12.74 13.96 -11.73
C LEU A 18 -12.70 13.42 -10.30
N GLU A 19 -12.27 14.25 -9.33
CA GLU A 19 -12.26 13.90 -7.91
C GLU A 19 -13.67 13.62 -7.39
N VAL A 20 -14.63 14.50 -7.71
CA VAL A 20 -16.04 14.29 -7.33
C VAL A 20 -16.58 12.98 -7.92
N LEU A 21 -16.35 12.73 -9.21
CA LEU A 21 -16.77 11.48 -9.85
C LEU A 21 -16.06 10.24 -9.28
N SER A 22 -14.85 10.37 -8.72
CA SER A 22 -14.13 9.23 -8.14
C SER A 22 -14.79 8.66 -6.90
N GLY A 23 -15.62 9.45 -6.22
CA GLY A 23 -16.44 9.01 -5.08
C GLY A 23 -17.73 8.28 -5.47
N GLU A 24 -18.09 8.25 -6.76
CA GLU A 24 -19.39 7.77 -7.25
C GLU A 24 -19.23 6.71 -8.34
N PRO A 25 -19.04 5.43 -7.99
CA PRO A 25 -18.73 4.36 -8.95
C PRO A 25 -19.80 4.15 -10.04
N ALA A 26 -21.07 4.44 -9.74
CA ALA A 26 -22.16 4.36 -10.70
C ALA A 26 -22.17 5.53 -11.71
N GLY A 27 -21.42 6.60 -11.42
CA GLY A 27 -21.44 7.86 -12.15
C GLY A 27 -22.48 8.84 -11.62
N MET A 28 -22.52 10.02 -12.25
CA MET A 28 -23.38 11.12 -11.81
C MET A 28 -23.94 11.91 -13.00
N PRO A 29 -25.23 12.32 -12.96
CA PRO A 29 -25.77 13.22 -13.98
C PRO A 29 -25.13 14.61 -13.87
N LEU A 30 -25.08 15.33 -15.00
CA LEU A 30 -24.44 16.65 -15.11
C LEU A 30 -24.87 17.64 -14.00
N ARG A 31 -26.17 17.67 -13.70
CA ARG A 31 -26.74 18.62 -12.72
C ARG A 31 -26.18 18.38 -11.32
N ASP A 32 -26.15 17.12 -10.89
CA ASP A 32 -25.69 16.78 -9.55
C ASP A 32 -24.17 16.94 -9.46
N LEU A 33 -23.44 16.60 -10.53
CA LEU A 33 -21.99 16.77 -10.60
C LEU A 33 -21.59 18.24 -10.57
N ALA A 34 -22.30 19.10 -11.32
CA ALA A 34 -22.08 20.54 -11.29
C ALA A 34 -22.37 21.12 -9.90
N ARG A 35 -23.46 20.70 -9.25
CA ARG A 35 -23.81 21.13 -7.90
C ARG A 35 -22.75 20.72 -6.88
N GLN A 36 -22.30 19.47 -6.91
CA GLN A 36 -21.34 18.94 -5.94
C GLN A 36 -19.94 19.52 -6.16
N ALA A 37 -19.54 19.79 -7.40
CA ALA A 37 -18.29 20.49 -7.72
C ALA A 37 -18.37 22.02 -7.49
N GLY A 38 -19.53 22.57 -7.12
CA GLY A 38 -19.72 24.01 -6.93
C GLY A 38 -19.57 24.83 -8.23
N LEU A 39 -19.90 24.24 -9.38
CA LEU A 39 -19.71 24.85 -10.70
C LEU A 39 -21.04 25.18 -11.38
N PRO A 40 -21.12 26.27 -12.16
CA PRO A 40 -22.24 26.49 -13.08
C PRO A 40 -22.35 25.34 -14.09
N ALA A 41 -23.58 24.89 -14.36
CA ALA A 41 -23.84 23.74 -15.25
C ALA A 41 -23.20 23.88 -16.64
N ALA A 42 -23.22 25.08 -17.23
CA ALA A 42 -22.57 25.36 -18.51
C ALA A 42 -21.05 25.19 -18.45
N THR A 43 -20.42 25.55 -17.32
CA THR A 43 -18.98 25.38 -17.11
C THR A 43 -18.63 23.90 -16.96
N ALA A 44 -19.37 23.17 -16.10
CA ALA A 44 -19.17 21.73 -15.91
C ALA A 44 -19.34 20.97 -17.23
N HIS A 45 -20.39 21.28 -18.00
CA HIS A 45 -20.66 20.67 -19.30
C HIS A 45 -19.48 20.87 -20.27
N ARG A 46 -18.96 22.10 -20.40
CA ARG A 46 -17.82 22.38 -21.29
C ARG A 46 -16.56 21.60 -20.87
N LEU A 47 -16.28 21.50 -19.57
CA LEU A 47 -15.13 20.75 -19.06
C LEU A 47 -15.30 19.24 -19.26
N LEU A 48 -16.50 18.70 -19.01
CA LEU A 48 -16.83 17.30 -19.24
C LEU A 48 -16.72 16.91 -20.71
N LEU A 49 -17.07 17.80 -21.65
CA LEU A 49 -16.82 17.57 -23.08
C LEU A 49 -15.32 17.42 -23.38
N VAL A 50 -14.47 18.23 -22.76
CA VAL A 50 -13.00 18.12 -22.91
C VAL A 50 -12.50 16.81 -22.30
N LEU A 51 -12.92 16.49 -21.08
CA LEU A 51 -12.55 15.26 -20.38
C LEU A 51 -13.02 14.02 -21.15
N ARG A 52 -14.22 14.05 -21.73
CA ARG A 52 -14.79 12.99 -22.57
C ARG A 52 -14.00 12.80 -23.86
N ARG A 53 -13.72 13.90 -24.58
CA ARG A 53 -12.87 13.86 -25.79
C ARG A 53 -11.46 13.34 -25.50
N ARG A 54 -10.92 13.65 -24.31
CA ARG A 54 -9.65 13.11 -23.85
C ARG A 54 -9.77 11.71 -23.25
N GLY A 55 -10.96 11.14 -23.17
CA GLY A 55 -11.21 9.78 -22.70
C GLY A 55 -11.01 9.59 -21.19
N PHE A 56 -11.12 10.64 -20.37
CA PHE A 56 -11.11 10.52 -18.90
C PHE A 56 -12.48 10.12 -18.35
N VAL A 57 -13.54 10.62 -18.96
CA VAL A 57 -14.94 10.31 -18.61
C VAL A 57 -15.69 9.78 -19.83
N ARG A 58 -16.76 9.03 -19.58
CA ARG A 58 -17.73 8.56 -20.56
C ARG A 58 -19.12 8.97 -20.08
N GLN A 59 -20.06 9.13 -21.01
CA GLN A 59 -21.47 9.36 -20.68
C GLN A 59 -22.30 8.14 -21.10
N GLU A 60 -23.10 7.60 -20.19
CA GLU A 60 -23.96 6.44 -20.44
C GLU A 60 -25.23 6.86 -21.21
N GLY A 61 -25.12 6.99 -22.54
CA GLY A 61 -26.23 7.43 -23.40
C GLY A 61 -26.44 8.96 -23.42
N GLU A 62 -27.39 9.43 -24.24
CA GLU A 62 -27.72 10.86 -24.32
C GLU A 62 -28.37 11.35 -23.02
N GLY A 63 -27.78 12.37 -22.40
CA GLY A 63 -28.27 12.92 -21.12
C GLY A 63 -28.01 12.03 -19.90
N GLY A 64 -27.36 10.88 -20.08
CA GLY A 64 -27.06 9.95 -19.00
C GLY A 64 -25.93 10.38 -18.08
N GLN A 65 -25.57 9.47 -17.19
CA GLN A 65 -24.59 9.70 -16.13
C GLN A 65 -23.18 9.78 -16.72
N TYR A 66 -22.36 10.68 -16.16
CA TYR A 66 -20.94 10.73 -16.42
C TYR A 66 -20.24 9.75 -15.48
N VAL A 67 -19.42 8.88 -16.04
CA VAL A 67 -18.66 7.86 -15.32
C VAL A 67 -17.18 8.03 -15.66
N LEU A 68 -16.29 7.81 -14.69
CA LEU A 68 -14.87 7.71 -14.98
C LEU A 68 -14.58 6.51 -15.88
N THR A 69 -13.56 6.66 -16.72
CA THR A 69 -13.02 5.55 -17.52
C THR A 69 -11.78 4.97 -16.84
N LEU A 70 -11.27 3.87 -17.39
CA LEU A 70 -10.00 3.28 -16.97
C LEU A 70 -8.77 4.10 -17.41
N LYS A 71 -8.92 5.24 -18.08
CA LYS A 71 -7.77 6.03 -18.55
C LYS A 71 -6.89 6.57 -17.42
N LEU A 72 -7.48 7.00 -16.30
CA LEU A 72 -6.70 7.41 -15.12
C LEU A 72 -5.89 6.25 -14.56
N LEU A 73 -6.47 5.04 -14.57
CA LEU A 73 -5.79 3.83 -14.14
C LEU A 73 -4.65 3.45 -15.09
N ASP A 74 -4.88 3.51 -16.41
CA ASP A 74 -3.85 3.28 -17.43
C ASP A 74 -2.70 4.30 -17.35
N MET A 75 -3.00 5.58 -17.17
CA MET A 75 -1.98 6.61 -16.93
C MET A 75 -1.22 6.39 -15.63
N SER A 76 -1.94 5.97 -14.58
CA SER A 76 -1.32 5.58 -13.31
C SER A 76 -0.40 4.39 -13.51
N PHE A 77 -0.80 3.34 -14.23
CA PHE A 77 0.04 2.18 -14.51
C PHE A 77 1.27 2.52 -15.35
N ARG A 78 1.14 3.40 -16.35
CA ARG A 78 2.28 3.89 -17.15
C ARG A 78 3.24 4.74 -16.34
N TYR A 79 2.73 5.61 -15.45
CA TYR A 79 3.54 6.38 -14.50
C TYR A 79 4.23 5.45 -13.49
N LEU A 80 3.50 4.47 -13.00
CA LEU A 80 3.96 3.54 -11.98
C LEU A 80 5.01 2.56 -12.49
N ASN A 81 5.17 2.38 -13.81
CA ASN A 81 6.24 1.61 -14.47
C ASN A 81 6.82 0.47 -13.59
N GLY A 82 5.95 -0.38 -13.01
CA GLY A 82 6.28 -1.12 -11.78
C GLY A 82 5.12 -1.55 -10.86
N SER A 83 3.84 -1.35 -11.24
CA SER A 83 2.68 -1.88 -10.50
C SER A 83 2.56 -3.42 -10.53
N GLU A 84 3.33 -4.10 -11.40
CA GLU A 84 3.44 -5.56 -11.42
C GLU A 84 3.87 -6.09 -10.05
N LEU A 85 4.83 -5.42 -9.41
CA LEU A 85 5.30 -5.78 -8.07
C LEU A 85 4.15 -5.91 -7.08
N ARG A 86 3.22 -4.95 -7.03
CA ARG A 86 2.07 -5.01 -6.12
C ARG A 86 1.10 -6.12 -6.51
N LEU A 87 0.88 -6.37 -7.80
CA LEU A 87 0.05 -7.49 -8.27
C LEU A 87 0.65 -8.84 -7.85
N HIS A 88 1.98 -8.96 -7.86
CA HIS A 88 2.69 -10.16 -7.46
C HIS A 88 2.80 -10.30 -5.94
N ALA A 89 2.98 -9.19 -5.21
CA ALA A 89 3.10 -9.12 -3.76
C ALA A 89 1.74 -9.27 -3.04
N TYR A 90 0.66 -8.73 -3.61
CA TYR A 90 -0.63 -8.66 -2.93
C TYR A 90 -1.17 -10.04 -2.51
N PRO A 91 -1.18 -11.09 -3.37
CA PRO A 91 -1.75 -12.36 -2.94
C PRO A 91 -1.03 -13.05 -1.76
N PRO A 92 0.32 -13.18 -1.70
CA PRO A 92 0.97 -13.76 -0.53
C PRO A 92 0.79 -12.89 0.73
N LEU A 93 0.83 -11.57 0.59
CA LEU A 93 0.59 -10.65 1.71
C LEU A 93 -0.84 -10.76 2.25
N ARG A 94 -1.84 -10.81 1.36
CA ARG A 94 -3.25 -11.01 1.72
C ARG A 94 -3.47 -12.35 2.41
N GLU A 95 -2.90 -13.43 1.87
CA GLU A 95 -3.04 -14.76 2.47
C GLU A 95 -2.49 -14.76 3.90
N TYR A 96 -1.29 -14.22 4.10
CA TYR A 96 -0.67 -14.10 5.41
C TYR A 96 -1.49 -13.22 6.36
N ALA A 97 -1.91 -12.03 5.92
CA ALA A 97 -2.69 -11.10 6.72
C ALA A 97 -4.11 -11.62 7.05
N SER A 98 -4.68 -12.51 6.24
CA SER A 98 -6.00 -13.11 6.54
C SER A 98 -5.92 -14.24 7.57
N ARG A 99 -4.76 -14.88 7.70
CA ARG A 99 -4.53 -16.02 8.61
C ARG A 99 -3.92 -15.62 9.94
N THR A 100 -3.47 -14.38 10.07
CA THR A 100 -2.76 -13.87 11.24
C THR A 100 -3.40 -12.57 11.71
N SER A 101 -3.14 -12.16 12.95
CA SER A 101 -3.45 -10.81 13.44
C SER A 101 -2.38 -9.77 13.05
N ALA A 102 -1.35 -10.20 12.32
CA ALA A 102 -0.23 -9.38 11.91
C ALA A 102 -0.57 -8.55 10.67
N ARG A 103 0.06 -7.37 10.56
CA ARG A 103 -0.08 -6.49 9.40
C ARG A 103 1.12 -6.70 8.48
N ALA A 104 0.87 -6.76 7.18
CA ALA A 104 1.91 -6.87 6.17
C ALA A 104 2.04 -5.56 5.39
N PHE A 105 3.17 -5.36 4.72
CA PHE A 105 3.36 -4.23 3.81
C PHE A 105 4.32 -4.57 2.68
N VAL A 106 4.23 -3.79 1.61
CA VAL A 106 5.23 -3.69 0.55
C VAL A 106 5.70 -2.24 0.45
N SER A 107 7.00 -2.02 0.33
CA SER A 107 7.64 -0.71 0.24
C SER A 107 8.52 -0.65 -1.00
N LEU A 108 8.38 0.44 -1.76
CA LEU A 108 9.15 0.71 -2.97
C LEU A 108 10.19 1.82 -2.71
N PRO A 109 11.34 1.81 -3.39
CA PRO A 109 12.41 2.81 -3.24
C PRO A 109 11.99 4.27 -3.43
N ALA A 110 10.91 4.53 -4.17
CA ALA A 110 10.35 5.87 -4.40
C ALA A 110 9.54 6.44 -3.22
N GLY A 111 9.60 5.80 -2.05
CA GLY A 111 8.89 6.24 -0.85
C GLY A 111 7.40 5.93 -0.86
N GLU A 112 7.01 4.92 -1.64
CA GLU A 112 5.67 4.35 -1.64
C GLU A 112 5.61 3.14 -0.68
N VAL A 113 4.55 3.04 0.10
CA VAL A 113 4.29 1.91 0.99
C VAL A 113 2.82 1.53 0.92
N THR A 114 2.53 0.27 0.62
CA THR A 114 1.19 -0.32 0.69
C THR A 114 1.10 -1.25 1.89
N TYR A 115 0.17 -0.97 2.80
CA TYR A 115 -0.19 -1.83 3.91
C TYR A 115 -1.31 -2.78 3.52
N VAL A 116 -1.24 -3.99 4.05
CA VAL A 116 -2.26 -5.03 3.94
C VAL A 116 -2.55 -5.55 5.34
N TRP A 117 -3.81 -5.57 5.73
CA TRP A 117 -4.25 -6.14 6.99
C TRP A 117 -5.57 -6.88 6.80
N GLY A 118 -5.84 -7.85 7.66
CA GLY A 118 -7.06 -8.65 7.65
C GLY A 118 -7.17 -9.44 8.94
N GLY A 119 -8.12 -10.38 8.96
CA GLY A 119 -8.25 -11.38 10.01
C GLY A 119 -9.12 -12.52 9.50
N GLN A 120 -9.28 -13.58 10.28
CA GLN A 120 -10.07 -14.76 9.86
C GLN A 120 -11.49 -14.39 9.42
N ASP A 121 -12.08 -13.36 10.05
CA ASP A 121 -13.45 -12.89 9.77
C ASP A 121 -13.52 -11.47 9.19
N VAL A 122 -12.36 -10.85 8.89
CA VAL A 122 -12.29 -9.48 8.37
C VAL A 122 -11.67 -9.50 6.97
N PRO A 123 -12.39 -9.01 5.94
CA PRO A 123 -11.83 -8.90 4.59
C PRO A 123 -10.49 -8.18 4.59
N ALA A 124 -9.51 -8.72 3.87
CA ALA A 124 -8.21 -8.10 3.76
C ALA A 124 -8.34 -6.73 3.07
N ALA A 125 -8.01 -5.67 3.80
CA ALA A 125 -8.02 -4.29 3.31
C ALA A 125 -6.59 -3.83 2.98
N MET A 126 -6.48 -2.80 2.13
CA MET A 126 -5.20 -2.20 1.78
C MET A 126 -5.25 -0.68 1.86
N TYR A 127 -4.10 -0.07 2.17
CA TYR A 127 -3.90 1.38 2.16
C TYR A 127 -2.50 1.69 1.67
N THR A 128 -2.37 2.57 0.67
CA THR A 128 -1.08 3.00 0.14
C THR A 128 -0.83 4.45 0.51
N ALA A 129 0.40 4.76 0.91
CA ALA A 129 0.85 6.13 1.01
C ALA A 129 2.20 6.38 0.33
N TYR A 130 2.45 7.65 0.03
CA TYR A 130 3.52 8.12 -0.83
C TYR A 130 4.39 9.17 -0.12
N GLY A 131 5.62 9.35 -0.57
CA GLY A 131 6.54 10.41 -0.10
C GLY A 131 7.18 10.13 1.27
N LYS A 132 7.33 8.86 1.65
CA LYS A 132 7.87 8.46 2.96
C LYS A 132 9.29 7.85 2.84
N PRO A 133 10.34 8.39 3.48
CA PRO A 133 11.72 7.92 3.31
C PRO A 133 12.00 6.58 4.01
N MET A 134 12.67 5.60 3.38
CA MET A 134 13.02 4.28 3.95
C MET A 134 13.96 4.39 5.19
N PRO A 135 13.75 3.67 6.32
CA PRO A 135 12.72 2.67 6.63
C PRO A 135 11.36 3.27 7.03
N GLY A 136 10.79 4.08 6.15
CA GLY A 136 9.53 4.80 6.29
C GLY A 136 8.27 3.98 6.04
N HIS A 137 8.37 2.66 5.83
CA HIS A 137 7.17 1.82 5.97
C HIS A 137 6.66 1.74 7.41
N CYS A 138 7.38 2.29 8.40
CA CYS A 138 6.85 2.55 9.72
C CYS A 138 6.34 3.99 9.88
N SER A 139 6.71 4.91 8.97
CA SER A 139 6.41 6.34 9.05
C SER A 139 4.94 6.73 8.83
N LEU A 140 4.06 5.78 8.50
CA LEU A 140 2.62 6.01 8.31
C LEU A 140 1.77 5.73 9.54
N PHE A 141 2.40 5.44 10.68
CA PHE A 141 1.70 5.35 11.96
C PHE A 141 1.85 6.60 12.84
N TYR A 142 2.45 7.68 12.34
CA TYR A 142 2.78 8.86 13.16
C TYR A 142 1.68 9.93 13.07
N ALA A 143 1.03 10.21 14.20
CA ALA A 143 0.43 11.52 14.48
C ALA A 143 1.53 12.43 15.06
N GLU A 144 1.46 13.73 14.79
CA GLU A 144 2.33 14.72 15.46
C GLU A 144 2.17 14.61 16.99
N GLY A 145 3.29 14.63 17.72
CA GLY A 145 3.30 14.60 19.19
C GLY A 145 3.57 13.23 19.84
N GLN A 146 3.78 12.15 19.09
CA GLN A 146 4.08 10.83 19.68
C GLN A 146 5.56 10.42 19.54
N GLN A 147 6.23 10.22 20.67
CA GLN A 147 7.56 9.60 20.79
C GLN A 147 7.43 8.08 20.58
N ARG A 148 7.39 7.60 19.33
CA ARG A 148 7.24 6.17 19.03
C ARG A 148 8.58 5.47 18.81
N ARG A 149 8.69 4.27 19.36
CA ARG A 149 9.86 3.38 19.28
C ARG A 149 9.62 2.28 18.25
N LEU A 150 10.67 1.93 17.50
CA LEU A 150 10.63 0.92 16.44
C LEU A 150 11.83 -0.03 16.58
N SER A 151 11.60 -1.33 16.49
CA SER A 151 12.64 -2.32 16.19
C SER A 151 12.34 -2.92 14.84
N CYS A 152 13.30 -2.87 13.91
CA CYS A 152 13.15 -3.54 12.62
C CYS A 152 14.30 -4.49 12.32
N ALA A 153 14.01 -5.77 12.14
CA ALA A 153 14.92 -6.74 11.53
C ALA A 153 14.95 -6.49 10.01
N ARG A 154 16.02 -5.84 9.54
CA ARG A 154 16.21 -5.57 8.10
C ARG A 154 17.04 -6.68 7.48
N LEU A 155 16.36 -7.73 7.05
CA LEU A 155 16.97 -8.89 6.41
C LEU A 155 17.55 -8.51 5.04
N CYS A 156 18.70 -9.06 4.70
CA CYS A 156 19.43 -8.88 3.44
C CYS A 156 19.78 -10.24 2.81
N ALA A 157 20.11 -11.24 3.65
CA ALA A 157 20.47 -12.59 3.29
C ALA A 157 19.67 -13.63 4.11
N ALA A 158 19.60 -14.88 3.62
CA ALA A 158 18.85 -15.95 4.28
C ALA A 158 19.39 -16.27 5.69
N GLY A 159 20.71 -16.12 5.88
CA GLY A 159 21.37 -16.29 7.18
C GLY A 159 20.89 -15.31 8.25
N ASP A 160 20.39 -14.13 7.86
CA ASP A 160 19.86 -13.12 8.78
C ASP A 160 18.57 -13.60 9.48
N VAL A 161 17.89 -14.63 8.96
CA VAL A 161 16.74 -15.24 9.63
C VAL A 161 17.17 -16.00 10.88
N ALA A 162 18.37 -16.61 10.87
CA ALA A 162 18.89 -17.38 11.99
C ALA A 162 19.52 -16.49 13.06
N ASP A 163 20.14 -15.37 12.67
CA ASP A 163 20.72 -14.36 13.57
C ASP A 163 20.07 -13.00 13.35
N SER A 164 18.76 -12.93 13.60
CA SER A 164 17.99 -11.72 13.32
C SER A 164 18.36 -10.55 14.23
N GLU A 165 18.78 -10.81 15.46
CA GLU A 165 19.17 -9.77 16.42
C GLU A 165 20.36 -8.94 15.93
N ALA A 166 21.32 -9.57 15.24
CA ALA A 166 22.47 -8.86 14.66
C ALA A 166 22.07 -7.83 13.60
N VAL A 167 20.90 -7.99 12.96
CA VAL A 167 20.39 -7.09 11.91
C VAL A 167 19.23 -6.21 12.37
N VAL A 168 18.87 -6.24 13.65
CA VAL A 168 17.83 -5.36 14.21
C VAL A 168 18.36 -3.93 14.30
N ARG A 169 17.60 -3.00 13.71
CA ARG A 169 17.79 -1.56 13.92
C ARG A 169 16.72 -1.03 14.86
N ARG A 170 17.14 -0.38 15.95
CA ARG A 170 16.25 0.26 16.92
C ARG A 170 16.20 1.76 16.66
N PHE A 171 15.00 2.33 16.62
CA PHE A 171 14.75 3.76 16.46
C PHE A 171 13.83 4.26 17.59
N GLY A 172 13.91 5.57 17.88
CA GLY A 172 13.19 6.23 18.97
C GLY A 172 14.01 6.34 20.24
N ALA A 173 13.63 7.25 21.14
CA ALA A 173 14.31 7.46 22.42
C ALA A 173 14.01 6.34 23.43
N ASP A 174 15.01 5.99 24.23
CA ASP A 174 14.88 5.05 25.33
C ASP A 174 14.21 5.73 26.54
N GLY A 175 13.31 5.02 27.23
CA GLY A 175 12.69 5.51 28.48
C GLY A 175 11.25 6.04 28.42
N ALA A 176 10.50 5.85 27.33
CA ALA A 176 9.08 6.25 27.28
C ALA A 176 8.19 5.35 28.17
N ALA A 177 7.40 5.99 29.05
CA ALA A 177 6.62 5.36 30.13
C ALA A 177 5.55 4.35 29.68
N ASP A 178 5.11 4.38 28.41
CA ASP A 178 3.99 3.55 27.93
C ASP A 178 4.39 2.21 27.30
N GLY A 179 5.66 1.82 27.29
CA GLY A 179 6.09 0.41 27.11
C GLY A 179 5.83 -0.28 25.76
N TYR A 180 5.14 0.34 24.79
CA TYR A 180 4.87 -0.25 23.47
C TYR A 180 5.92 0.13 22.42
N ARG A 181 6.35 -0.87 21.65
CA ARG A 181 7.30 -0.73 20.53
C ARG A 181 6.69 -1.37 19.27
N LEU A 182 6.83 -0.69 18.13
CA LEU A 182 6.53 -1.29 16.84
C LEU A 182 7.65 -2.28 16.49
N ASN A 183 7.27 -3.51 16.19
CA ASN A 183 8.18 -4.59 15.86
C ASN A 183 7.97 -4.96 14.41
N CYS A 184 8.98 -4.78 13.55
CA CYS A 184 8.93 -5.20 12.15
C CYS A 184 10.04 -6.14 11.75
N ALA A 185 9.75 -6.95 10.74
CA ALA A 185 10.75 -7.65 9.94
C ALA A 185 10.48 -7.36 8.46
N CYS A 186 11.54 -7.12 7.69
CA CYS A 186 11.42 -6.90 6.27
C CYS A 186 12.55 -7.56 5.49
N ALA A 187 12.25 -8.00 4.28
CA ALA A 187 13.17 -8.71 3.40
C ALA A 187 13.10 -8.17 1.97
N PRO A 188 14.19 -8.32 1.19
CA PRO A 188 14.29 -7.78 -0.16
C PRO A 188 13.47 -8.59 -1.15
N VAL A 189 12.68 -7.88 -1.97
CA VAL A 189 12.05 -8.43 -3.16
C VAL A 189 12.96 -8.20 -4.35
N ARG A 190 13.33 -9.28 -5.02
CA ARG A 190 14.21 -9.26 -6.18
C ARG A 190 13.42 -9.56 -7.46
N ASP A 191 13.75 -8.87 -8.54
CA ASP A 191 13.22 -9.16 -9.87
C ASP A 191 13.97 -10.30 -10.55
N TYR A 192 13.57 -10.67 -11.78
CA TYR A 192 14.23 -11.69 -12.58
C TYR A 192 15.72 -11.43 -12.88
N ARG A 193 16.22 -10.19 -12.69
CA ARG A 193 17.64 -9.83 -12.84
C ARG A 193 18.41 -9.96 -11.52
N GLY A 194 17.72 -10.28 -10.42
CA GLY A 194 18.29 -10.30 -9.07
C GLY A 194 18.41 -8.92 -8.42
N GLN A 195 17.86 -7.87 -9.03
CA GLN A 195 17.91 -6.52 -8.49
C GLN A 195 16.86 -6.36 -7.39
N GLU A 196 17.23 -5.76 -6.25
CA GLU A 196 16.25 -5.38 -5.21
C GLU A 196 15.37 -4.24 -5.75
N VAL A 197 14.10 -4.56 -6.03
CA VAL A 197 13.11 -3.61 -6.56
C VAL A 197 12.14 -3.11 -5.49
N ALA A 198 12.05 -3.82 -4.36
CA ALA A 198 11.23 -3.45 -3.22
C ALA A 198 11.60 -4.23 -1.96
N ARG A 199 10.91 -3.94 -0.86
CA ARG A 199 10.92 -4.74 0.35
C ARG A 199 9.51 -5.05 0.79
N VAL A 200 9.29 -6.27 1.24
CA VAL A 200 8.06 -6.64 1.94
C VAL A 200 8.39 -6.94 3.38
N GLY A 201 7.41 -6.78 4.25
CA GLY A 201 7.58 -7.08 5.64
C GLY A 201 6.28 -7.20 6.38
N VAL A 202 6.41 -7.54 7.65
CA VAL A 202 5.31 -7.70 8.59
C VAL A 202 5.63 -6.94 9.85
N PHE A 203 4.58 -6.49 10.54
CA PHE A 203 4.73 -5.76 11.79
C PHE A 203 3.59 -6.00 12.76
N SER A 204 3.92 -5.86 14.04
CA SER A 204 3.01 -5.93 15.17
C SER A 204 3.44 -4.93 16.26
N HIS A 205 2.59 -4.72 17.25
CA HIS A 205 2.95 -3.96 18.44
C HIS A 205 3.34 -4.94 19.54
N GLY A 206 4.54 -4.78 20.11
CA GLY A 206 5.01 -5.56 21.26
C GLY A 206 5.17 -4.68 22.50
N ARG A 207 5.17 -5.31 23.68
CA ARG A 207 5.60 -4.66 24.92
C ARG A 207 7.09 -4.92 25.16
N GLY A 208 7.86 -3.88 25.46
CA GLY A 208 9.26 -3.98 25.89
C GLY A 208 10.33 -3.94 24.79
N GLU A 209 11.57 -4.23 25.19
CA GLU A 209 12.78 -4.23 24.34
C GLU A 209 13.22 -5.64 23.89
N GLY A 210 12.39 -6.64 24.21
CA GLY A 210 12.68 -8.03 23.93
C GLY A 210 12.97 -8.29 22.44
N PRO A 211 13.69 -9.38 22.15
CA PRO A 211 14.04 -9.76 20.80
C PRO A 211 12.80 -9.94 19.91
N LEU A 212 12.97 -9.69 18.61
CA LEU A 212 11.96 -9.91 17.56
C LEU A 212 11.76 -11.43 17.34
N HIS A 213 11.33 -12.17 18.35
CA HIS A 213 11.27 -13.64 18.34
C HIS A 213 9.99 -14.25 17.78
N ASP A 214 9.15 -13.46 17.11
CA ASP A 214 7.91 -13.95 16.54
C ASP A 214 8.10 -14.54 15.13
N ALA A 215 7.14 -15.36 14.72
CA ALA A 215 6.93 -15.87 13.36
C ALA A 215 7.02 -14.81 12.24
N HIS A 216 7.10 -13.52 12.59
CA HIS A 216 7.32 -12.37 11.73
C HIS A 216 8.63 -12.40 10.94
N VAL A 217 9.76 -12.79 11.54
CA VAL A 217 11.06 -12.76 10.84
C VAL A 217 11.12 -13.78 9.71
N PRO A 218 10.82 -15.08 9.95
CA PRO A 218 10.73 -16.05 8.87
C PRO A 218 9.63 -15.70 7.87
N ALA A 219 8.47 -15.20 8.33
CA ALA A 219 7.37 -14.82 7.43
C ALA A 219 7.75 -13.67 6.50
N ALA A 220 8.47 -12.64 6.97
CA ALA A 220 8.93 -11.55 6.12
C ALA A 220 9.83 -12.08 4.98
N TRP A 221 10.74 -13.01 5.31
CA TRP A 221 11.60 -13.66 4.32
C TRP A 221 10.80 -14.49 3.33
N ASP A 222 9.86 -15.31 3.80
CA ASP A 222 9.01 -16.15 2.95
C ASP A 222 8.12 -15.32 2.01
N LEU A 223 7.53 -14.24 2.51
CA LEU A 223 6.73 -13.31 1.70
C LEU A 223 7.58 -12.64 0.62
N ALA A 224 8.81 -12.24 0.96
CA ALA A 224 9.74 -11.64 0.00
C ALA A 224 10.16 -12.65 -1.06
N ARG A 225 10.45 -13.88 -0.66
CA ARG A 225 10.74 -15.00 -1.56
C ARG A 225 9.56 -15.27 -2.50
N ALA A 226 8.36 -15.44 -1.97
CA ALA A 226 7.16 -15.73 -2.76
C ALA A 226 6.87 -14.61 -3.77
N THR A 227 7.06 -13.36 -3.37
CA THR A 227 6.93 -12.21 -4.27
C THR A 227 8.02 -12.21 -5.35
N SER A 228 9.27 -12.48 -4.98
CA SER A 228 10.41 -12.49 -5.91
C SER A 228 10.28 -13.60 -6.97
N VAL A 229 9.84 -14.81 -6.57
CA VAL A 229 9.58 -15.92 -7.50
C VAL A 229 8.52 -15.53 -8.53
N ARG A 230 7.48 -14.81 -8.11
CA ARG A 230 6.43 -14.32 -9.01
C ARG A 230 6.91 -13.22 -9.97
N LEU A 231 8.01 -12.54 -9.65
CA LEU A 231 8.71 -11.61 -10.53
C LEU A 231 9.79 -12.28 -11.38
N GLY A 232 9.91 -13.61 -11.31
CA GLY A 232 10.87 -14.39 -12.09
C GLY A 232 12.25 -14.56 -11.46
N TYR A 233 12.43 -14.22 -10.18
CA TYR A 233 13.67 -14.50 -9.45
C TYR A 233 13.72 -15.98 -8.99
N LEU A 234 14.64 -16.76 -9.56
CA LEU A 234 14.69 -18.23 -9.38
C LEU A 234 16.00 -18.74 -8.76
N SER A 235 16.72 -17.93 -7.96
CA SER A 235 18.02 -18.32 -7.38
C SER A 235 17.99 -19.65 -6.61
N ALA A 236 19.12 -20.37 -6.68
CA ALA A 236 19.34 -21.71 -6.14
C ALA A 236 19.43 -21.82 -4.60
N GLU A 237 19.25 -20.73 -3.84
CA GLU A 237 19.18 -20.73 -2.36
C GLU A 237 17.83 -21.26 -1.85
N VAL A 238 17.37 -22.39 -2.38
CA VAL A 238 16.04 -22.96 -2.19
C VAL A 238 16.02 -23.82 -0.91
N GLY A 239 15.74 -23.19 0.24
CA GLY A 239 15.25 -23.86 1.45
C GLY A 239 13.75 -24.19 1.35
N PRO A 240 13.23 -25.16 2.12
CA PRO A 240 11.98 -25.84 1.82
C PRO A 240 10.75 -24.91 1.78
N ALA A 241 9.75 -25.36 1.03
CA ALA A 241 8.46 -24.69 0.84
C ALA A 241 7.75 -24.40 2.18
N LEU A 242 6.91 -23.36 2.19
CA LEU A 242 5.99 -23.08 3.29
C LEU A 242 5.31 -24.39 3.76
N PRO A 243 5.18 -24.63 5.07
CA PRO A 243 4.54 -25.83 5.56
C PRO A 243 3.12 -25.93 4.98
N ALA A 244 2.84 -27.08 4.37
CA ALA A 244 1.53 -27.40 3.81
C ALA A 244 0.43 -27.17 4.85
N ARG A 245 -0.76 -26.79 4.34
CA ARG A 245 -1.99 -26.61 5.14
C ARG A 245 -2.14 -27.80 6.10
N ARG A 246 -2.06 -27.55 7.40
CA ARG A 246 -2.54 -28.52 8.38
C ARG A 246 -4.05 -28.52 8.27
N GLU A 247 -4.60 -29.64 7.82
CA GLU A 247 -6.03 -29.92 7.85
C GLU A 247 -6.54 -29.84 9.31
N PRO A 248 -7.78 -29.39 9.53
CA PRO A 248 -8.35 -29.34 10.87
C PRO A 248 -8.50 -30.76 11.41
N VAL A 249 -7.75 -31.05 12.48
CA VAL A 249 -7.96 -32.25 13.29
C VAL A 249 -9.39 -32.19 13.83
N THR A 250 -10.25 -33.02 13.26
CA THR A 250 -11.58 -33.27 13.80
C THR A 250 -11.36 -34.14 15.03
N GLN A 251 -11.48 -33.55 16.22
CA GLN A 251 -11.54 -34.30 17.47
C GLN A 251 -12.91 -34.97 17.55
N GLN A 252 -12.92 -36.31 17.60
CA GLN A 252 -14.00 -37.11 18.18
C GLN A 252 -13.67 -37.37 19.64
#